data_AF-A0A1I7XHZ7-F1
#
_entry.id   AF-A0A1I7XHZ7-F1
#
_cell.length_a   1.000
_cell.length_b   1.000
_cell.length_c   1.000
_cell.angle_alpha   90.00
_cell.angle_beta   90.00
_cell.angle_gamma   90.00
#
_symmetry.space_group_name_H-M   'P 1'
#
loop_
_entity.id
_entity.type
_entity.pdbx_description
1 polymer ?
#
loop_
_entity_poly.entity_id
_entity_poly.type
_entity_poly.pdbx_seq_one_letter_code
_entity_poly.pdbx_strand_id
1 'polypeptide(L)'
;MEKVQIRAIVLYEFKLGSKVVETACNINRAFGEGTVNERTAQFHIGKDSLKDKKGRGHCFTTDDNKLRTIIKANTPKTTREVAEELYIDQSTVFRHLYQIGKSKKPDKWVPHELNGYQK
;
A
#
# COMPACT_ATOMS: atom_id res chain seq x y z
N MET A 1 14.76 19.51 9.96
CA MET A 1 15.58 19.05 8.81
C MET A 1 14.80 17.98 8.06
N GLU A 2 14.79 18.00 6.73
CA GLU A 2 14.09 16.95 5.96
C GLU A 2 14.87 15.63 5.98
N LYS A 3 14.14 14.49 5.88
CA LYS A 3 14.75 13.15 5.91
C LYS A 3 15.82 12.94 4.83
N VAL A 4 15.64 13.54 3.66
CA VAL A 4 16.58 13.44 2.54
C VAL A 4 17.91 14.15 2.87
N GLN A 5 17.85 15.31 3.53
CA GLN A 5 19.03 16.07 3.96
C GLN A 5 19.81 15.30 5.02
N ILE A 6 19.11 14.74 6.02
CA ILE A 6 19.72 13.89 7.05
C ILE A 6 20.50 12.74 6.42
N ARG A 7 19.91 12.04 5.44
CA ARG A 7 20.56 10.93 4.73
C ARG A 7 21.78 11.35 3.94
N ALA A 8 21.72 12.50 3.28
CA ALA A 8 22.85 13.03 2.53
C ALA A 8 24.04 13.33 3.46
N ILE A 9 23.77 13.90 4.64
CA ILE A 9 24.80 14.19 5.64
C ILE A 9 25.37 12.90 6.24
N VAL A 10 24.52 11.92 6.58
CA VAL A 10 24.99 10.61 7.07
C VAL A 10 25.86 9.91 6.02
N LEU A 11 25.47 9.96 4.74
CA LEU A 11 26.26 9.39 3.65
C LEU A 11 27.61 10.11 3.47
N TYR A 12 27.62 11.44 3.63
CA TYR A 12 28.84 12.25 3.59
C TYR A 12 29.80 11.87 4.71
N GLU A 13 29.36 11.84 5.96
CA GLU A 13 30.16 11.43 7.12
C GLU A 13 30.68 9.99 6.98
N PHE A 14 29.86 9.08 6.46
CA PHE A 14 30.29 7.71 6.19
C PHE A 14 31.42 7.65 5.14
N LYS A 15 31.35 8.46 4.09
CA LYS A 15 32.42 8.57 3.08
C LYS A 15 33.71 9.18 3.63
N LEU A 16 33.62 9.98 4.70
CA LEU A 16 34.78 10.48 5.44
C LEU A 16 35.41 9.43 6.37
N GLY A 17 34.78 8.25 6.53
CA GLY A 17 35.27 7.16 7.37
C GLY A 17 34.81 7.24 8.83
N SER A 18 33.87 8.11 9.15
CA SER A 18 33.33 8.24 10.50
C SER A 18 32.52 7.01 10.91
N LYS A 19 32.63 6.62 12.19
CA LYS A 19 31.83 5.53 12.76
C LYS A 19 30.40 6.00 13.04
N VAL A 20 29.46 5.06 13.15
CA VAL A 20 28.03 5.33 13.40
C VAL A 20 27.79 6.32 14.54
N VAL A 21 28.43 6.08 15.69
CA VAL A 21 28.30 6.89 16.91
C VAL A 21 28.81 8.31 16.66
N GLU A 22 29.96 8.42 16.00
CA GLU A 22 30.60 9.69 15.68
C GLU A 22 29.76 10.51 14.69
N THR A 23 29.23 9.87 13.65
CA THR A 23 28.28 10.51 12.71
C THR A 23 27.05 11.07 13.43
N ALA A 24 26.43 10.30 14.33
CA ALA A 24 25.26 10.78 15.09
C ALA A 24 25.63 11.95 16.01
N CYS A 25 26.78 11.88 16.70
CA CYS A 25 27.29 12.96 17.53
C CYS A 25 27.61 14.23 16.72
N ASN A 26 28.29 14.11 15.58
CA ASN A 26 28.65 15.22 14.70
C ASN A 26 27.40 15.93 14.18
N ILE A 27 26.39 15.16 13.75
CA ILE A 27 25.13 15.71 13.26
C ILE A 27 24.36 16.42 14.39
N ASN A 28 24.23 15.79 15.56
CA ASN A 28 23.53 16.40 16.69
C ASN A 28 24.26 17.66 17.21
N ARG A 29 25.60 17.68 17.15
CA ARG A 29 26.40 18.86 17.51
C ARG A 29 26.22 20.02 16.52
N ALA A 30 26.14 19.72 15.22
CA ALA A 30 26.02 20.74 14.17
C ALA A 30 24.58 21.29 14.02
N PHE A 31 23.58 20.43 14.18
CA PHE A 31 22.18 20.74 13.84
C PHE A 31 21.20 20.72 15.01
N GLY A 32 21.69 20.42 16.22
CA GLY A 32 20.91 20.38 17.45
C GLY A 32 20.66 18.96 17.95
N GLU A 33 20.53 18.83 19.27
CA GLU A 33 20.31 17.54 19.93
C GLU A 33 19.01 16.89 19.44
N GLY A 34 19.05 15.59 19.17
CA GLY A 34 17.91 14.81 18.68
C GLY A 34 17.67 14.88 17.17
N THR A 35 18.55 15.52 16.39
CA THR A 35 18.46 15.54 14.92
C THR A 35 18.56 14.13 14.32
N VAL A 36 19.48 13.29 14.82
CA VAL A 36 19.66 11.90 14.40
C VAL A 36 19.92 11.00 15.61
N ASN A 37 19.22 9.86 15.64
CA ASN A 37 19.53 8.76 16.55
C ASN A 37 20.58 7.82 15.92
N GLU A 38 21.46 7.23 16.73
CA GLU A 38 22.42 6.21 16.32
C GLU A 38 21.79 5.09 15.49
N ARG A 39 20.60 4.58 15.88
CA ARG A 39 19.88 3.56 15.09
C ARG A 39 19.55 4.03 13.67
N THR A 40 19.20 5.31 13.52
CA THR A 40 18.90 5.93 12.23
C THR A 40 20.18 6.10 11.41
N ALA A 41 21.28 6.53 12.03
CA ALA A 41 22.59 6.59 11.37
C ALA A 41 23.04 5.20 10.89
N GLN A 42 22.93 4.18 11.74
CA GLN A 42 23.29 2.79 11.42
C GLN A 42 22.49 2.25 10.23
N PHE A 43 21.18 2.54 10.18
CA PHE A 43 20.32 2.09 9.09
C PHE A 43 20.69 2.73 7.74
N HIS A 44 21.28 3.92 7.75
CA HIS A 44 21.63 4.68 6.54
C HIS A 44 23.07 4.47 6.08
N ILE A 45 23.95 4.04 6.96
CA ILE A 45 25.31 3.63 6.60
C ILE A 45 25.25 2.47 5.61
N GLY A 46 26.04 2.58 4.53
CA GLY A 46 26.04 1.62 3.42
C GLY A 46 24.84 1.69 2.47
N LYS A 47 23.96 2.70 2.59
CA LYS A 47 22.89 2.97 1.61
C LYS A 47 23.19 4.23 0.81
N ASP A 48 23.42 4.07 -0.49
CA ASP A 48 23.60 5.20 -1.40
C ASP A 48 22.28 5.89 -1.79
N SER A 49 21.15 5.21 -1.61
CA SER A 49 19.84 5.74 -1.99
C SER A 49 19.30 6.73 -0.95
N LEU A 50 19.19 8.00 -1.33
CA LEU A 50 18.61 9.04 -0.48
C LEU A 50 17.08 8.94 -0.34
N LYS A 51 16.40 8.39 -1.35
CA LYS A 51 14.94 8.22 -1.35
C LYS A 51 14.52 6.97 -0.58
N ASP A 52 13.36 7.07 0.07
CA ASP A 52 12.69 5.89 0.60
C ASP A 52 12.36 4.93 -0.55
N LYS A 53 12.76 3.67 -0.39
CA LYS A 53 12.20 2.61 -1.22
C LYS A 53 10.69 2.63 -0.99
N LYS A 54 9.90 2.51 -2.06
CA LYS A 54 8.45 2.25 -1.91
C LYS A 54 8.33 1.13 -0.89
N GLY A 55 7.58 1.38 0.18
CA GLY A 55 7.36 0.37 1.21
C GLY A 55 6.86 -0.91 0.54
N ARG A 56 7.08 -2.04 1.20
CA ARG A 56 6.32 -3.26 0.88
C ARG A 56 4.86 -2.94 1.18
N GLY A 57 4.19 -2.26 0.26
CA GLY A 57 2.75 -2.10 0.29
C GLY A 57 2.16 -3.48 0.50
N HIS A 58 1.05 -3.55 1.21
CA HIS A 58 0.40 -4.83 1.48
C HIS A 58 -0.12 -5.39 0.14
N CYS A 59 0.74 -6.18 -0.52
CA CYS A 59 0.37 -6.93 -1.72
C CYS A 59 -0.46 -8.10 -1.25
N PHE A 60 -1.76 -8.03 -1.50
CA PHE A 60 -2.61 -9.20 -1.40
C PHE A 60 -2.29 -10.05 -2.61
N THR A 61 -1.63 -11.18 -2.38
CA THR A 61 -1.39 -12.23 -3.38
C THR A 61 -2.69 -13.00 -3.61
N THR A 62 -3.75 -12.29 -3.98
CA THR A 62 -4.98 -12.92 -4.46
C THR A 62 -4.96 -12.84 -5.99
N ASP A 63 -5.40 -13.91 -6.65
CA ASP A 63 -5.47 -13.98 -8.10
C ASP A 63 -6.53 -13.01 -8.62
N ASP A 64 -6.10 -11.76 -8.87
CA ASP A 64 -6.93 -10.68 -9.42
C ASP A 64 -7.67 -11.13 -10.69
N ASN A 65 -7.12 -12.08 -11.45
CA ASN A 65 -7.74 -12.58 -12.67
C ASN A 65 -9.00 -13.40 -12.36
N LYS A 66 -9.01 -14.19 -11.29
CA LYS A 66 -10.21 -14.96 -10.87
C LYS A 66 -11.32 -14.03 -10.40
N LEU A 67 -10.98 -13.06 -9.54
CA LEU A 67 -11.96 -12.07 -9.07
C LEU A 67 -12.52 -11.24 -10.24
N ARG A 68 -11.67 -10.81 -11.18
CA ARG A 68 -12.08 -10.12 -12.41
C ARG A 68 -12.98 -10.98 -13.30
N THR A 69 -12.72 -12.29 -13.38
CA THR A 69 -13.53 -13.22 -14.17
C THR A 69 -14.94 -13.36 -13.57
N ILE A 70 -15.05 -13.51 -12.25
CA ILE A 70 -16.33 -13.59 -11.54
C ILE A 70 -17.14 -12.29 -11.72
N ILE A 71 -16.48 -11.13 -11.63
CA ILE A 71 -17.13 -9.83 -11.85
C ILE A 71 -17.57 -9.66 -13.31
N LYS A 72 -16.76 -10.12 -14.28
CA LYS A 72 -17.05 -9.99 -15.73
C LYS A 72 -18.19 -10.90 -16.18
N ALA A 73 -18.46 -11.99 -15.46
CA ALA A 73 -19.60 -12.88 -15.73
C ALA A 73 -20.98 -12.21 -15.55
N ASN A 74 -21.04 -10.92 -15.14
CA ASN A 74 -22.27 -10.11 -15.07
C ASN A 74 -23.42 -10.78 -14.29
N THR A 75 -23.10 -11.62 -13.31
CA THR A 75 -24.09 -12.20 -12.40
C THR A 75 -24.11 -11.39 -11.11
N PRO A 76 -25.29 -10.99 -10.57
CA PRO A 76 -25.37 -10.33 -9.27
C PRO A 76 -25.01 -11.33 -8.16
N LYS A 77 -23.72 -11.40 -7.81
CA LYS A 77 -23.22 -12.18 -6.68
C LYS A 77 -22.95 -11.29 -5.47
N THR A 78 -23.24 -11.79 -4.28
CA THR A 78 -22.89 -11.09 -3.05
C THR A 78 -21.38 -11.22 -2.77
N THR A 79 -20.80 -10.28 -2.01
CA THR A 79 -19.39 -10.38 -1.60
C THR A 79 -19.09 -11.64 -0.78
N ARG A 80 -20.11 -12.21 -0.13
CA ARG A 80 -20.00 -13.45 0.65
C ARG A 80 -19.91 -14.67 -0.25
N GLU A 81 -20.75 -14.77 -1.27
CA GLU A 81 -20.67 -15.85 -2.28
C GLU A 81 -19.32 -15.84 -2.99
N VAL A 82 -18.82 -14.65 -3.36
CA VAL A 82 -17.50 -14.52 -3.99
C VAL A 82 -16.37 -14.94 -3.04
N ALA A 83 -16.50 -14.65 -1.75
CA ALA A 83 -15.54 -15.05 -0.72
C ALA A 83 -15.51 -16.58 -0.53
N GLU A 84 -16.68 -17.22 -0.51
CA GLU A 84 -16.83 -18.67 -0.42
C GLU A 84 -16.28 -19.38 -1.68
N GLU A 85 -16.58 -18.86 -2.88
CA GLU A 85 -16.11 -19.41 -4.16
C GLU A 85 -14.59 -19.31 -4.33
N LEU A 86 -14.00 -18.21 -3.87
CA LEU A 86 -12.56 -17.97 -3.94
C LEU A 86 -11.80 -18.48 -2.71
N TYR A 87 -12.50 -18.99 -1.70
CA TYR A 87 -11.95 -19.40 -0.40
C TYR A 87 -11.05 -18.31 0.23
N ILE A 88 -11.54 -17.06 0.20
CA ILE A 88 -10.85 -15.90 0.76
C ILE A 88 -11.74 -15.16 1.73
N ASP A 89 -11.14 -14.36 2.61
CA ASP A 89 -11.92 -13.55 3.53
C ASP A 89 -12.72 -12.45 2.80
N GLN A 90 -13.95 -12.23 3.27
CA GLN A 90 -14.90 -11.27 2.72
C GLN A 90 -14.35 -9.83 2.71
N SER A 91 -13.55 -9.44 3.72
CA SER A 91 -12.96 -8.10 3.78
C SER A 91 -11.93 -7.88 2.66
N THR A 92 -11.20 -8.92 2.28
CA THR A 92 -10.26 -8.87 1.16
C THR A 92 -10.97 -8.77 -0.19
N VAL A 93 -12.12 -9.45 -0.38
CA VAL A 93 -12.99 -9.25 -1.56
C VAL A 93 -13.45 -7.79 -1.64
N PHE A 94 -13.98 -7.25 -0.53
CA PHE A 94 -14.51 -5.89 -0.49
C PHE A 94 -13.44 -4.85 -0.84
N ARG A 95 -12.23 -4.96 -0.26
CA ARG A 95 -11.15 -4.02 -0.56
C ARG A 95 -10.66 -4.14 -2.01
N HIS A 96 -10.59 -5.34 -2.57
CA HIS A 96 -10.21 -5.50 -3.98
C HIS A 96 -11.26 -4.91 -4.94
N LEU A 97 -12.55 -5.08 -4.65
CA LEU A 97 -13.61 -4.43 -5.44
C LEU A 97 -13.45 -2.91 -5.44
N TYR A 98 -13.11 -2.32 -4.30
CA TYR A 98 -12.81 -0.89 -4.19
C TYR A 98 -11.59 -0.47 -5.02
N GLN A 99 -10.50 -1.25 -4.98
CA GLN A 99 -9.29 -0.99 -5.78
C GLN A 99 -9.54 -1.06 -7.29
N ILE A 100 -10.45 -1.94 -7.74
CA ILE A 100 -10.85 -2.08 -9.16
C ILE A 100 -11.90 -1.03 -9.56
N GLY A 101 -12.39 -0.21 -8.62
CA GLY A 101 -13.40 0.82 -8.87
C GLY A 101 -14.81 0.25 -9.07
N LYS A 102 -15.10 -0.94 -8.53
CA LYS A 102 -16.44 -1.54 -8.56
C LYS A 102 -17.21 -1.17 -7.30
N SER A 103 -18.42 -0.69 -7.50
CA SER A 103 -19.37 -0.38 -6.42
C SER A 103 -20.70 -1.08 -6.68
N LYS A 104 -21.44 -1.38 -5.61
CA LYS A 104 -22.81 -1.87 -5.73
C LYS A 104 -23.68 -0.76 -6.33
N LYS A 105 -24.38 -1.05 -7.42
CA LYS A 105 -25.45 -0.20 -7.94
C LYS A 105 -26.77 -0.92 -7.70
N PRO A 106 -27.81 -0.25 -7.15
CA PRO A 106 -29.13 -0.85 -7.08
C PRO A 106 -29.65 -1.08 -8.50
N ASP A 107 -30.33 -2.21 -8.70
CA ASP A 107 -31.04 -2.47 -9.96
C ASP A 107 -32.16 -1.44 -10.15
N LYS A 108 -32.47 -1.17 -11.42
CA LYS A 108 -33.59 -0.28 -11.76
C LYS A 108 -34.89 -0.97 -11.33
N TRP A 109 -35.70 -0.27 -10.53
CA TRP A 109 -37.02 -0.75 -10.17
C TRP A 109 -37.91 -0.79 -11.41
N VAL A 110 -38.39 -1.98 -11.77
CA VAL A 110 -39.35 -2.18 -12.86
C VAL A 110 -40.73 -2.38 -12.20
N PRO A 111 -41.70 -1.47 -12.39
CA PRO A 111 -42.98 -1.52 -11.69
C PRO A 111 -43.85 -2.73 -12.05
N HIS A 112 -43.64 -3.33 -13.23
CA HIS A 112 -44.46 -4.43 -13.73
C HIS A 112 -43.75 -5.21 -14.83
N GLU A 113 -43.70 -6.54 -14.70
CA GLU A 113 -43.25 -7.43 -15.77
C GLU A 113 -44.41 -7.65 -16.75
N LEU A 114 -44.37 -6.96 -17.90
CA LEU A 114 -45.38 -7.12 -18.93
C LEU A 114 -45.29 -8.54 -19.51
N ASN A 115 -46.22 -9.39 -19.10
CA ASN A 115 -46.40 -10.71 -19.69
C ASN A 115 -47.18 -10.55 -21.01
N GLY A 116 -46.84 -11.33 -22.03
CA GLY A 116 -47.31 -11.16 -23.42
C GLY A 116 -48.83 -11.22 -23.65
N TYR A 117 -49.61 -11.42 -22.59
CA TYR A 117 -51.07 -11.50 -22.57
C TYR A 117 -51.76 -10.15 -22.24
N GLN A 118 -51.01 -9.06 -22.03
CA GLN A 118 -51.56 -7.73 -21.68
C GLN A 118 -51.45 -6.70 -22.82
N LYS A 119 -51.60 -7.13 -24.08
CA LYS A 119 -51.68 -6.21 -25.24
C LYS A 119 -53.12 -5.83 -25.55
#